data_AF-A0A7Y3A816-F1
#
_entry.id   AF-A0A7Y3A816-F1
#
_cell.length_a   1.000
_cell.length_b   1.000
_cell.length_c   1.000
_cell.angle_alpha   90.00
_cell.angle_beta   90.00
_cell.angle_gamma   90.00
#
_symmetry.space_group_name_H-M   'P 1'
#
loop_
_entity.id
_entity.type
_entity.pdbx_description
1 polymer ?
#
loop_
_entity_poly.entity_id
_entity_poly.type
_entity_poly.pdbx_seq_one_letter_code
_entity_poly.pdbx_strand_id
1 'polypeptide(L)'
;VEPQRPMTHDLMRSMLDSLEATVERVVITELQEGTYFADLVLLSNGEPTSVSARPSDAVAIAVRTSSPVFAERELLEDAGVEIRDEDDEEMIEKFREFLEDISPEDFTAGS
;
A
#
# COMPACT_ATOMS: atom_id res chain seq x y z
N VAL A 1 11.33 -15.18 9.27
CA VAL A 1 12.78 -15.31 9.02
C VAL A 1 13.23 -13.99 8.43
N GLU A 2 14.16 -13.29 9.05
CA GLU A 2 14.64 -12.01 8.53
C GLU A 2 15.69 -12.28 7.42
N PRO A 3 15.54 -11.70 6.22
CA PRO A 3 16.43 -11.99 5.11
C PRO A 3 17.85 -11.44 5.39
N GLN A 4 18.88 -12.11 4.87
CA GLN A 4 20.29 -11.69 5.07
C GLN A 4 20.63 -10.33 4.43
N ARG A 5 19.77 -9.83 3.53
CA ARG A 5 19.89 -8.54 2.83
C ARG A 5 18.53 -7.83 2.84
N PRO A 6 18.50 -6.49 2.89
CA PRO A 6 17.24 -5.75 2.91
C PRO A 6 16.45 -5.97 1.61
N MET A 7 15.12 -6.07 1.72
CA MET A 7 14.24 -6.04 0.54
C MET A 7 14.06 -4.59 0.06
N THR A 8 13.46 -4.39 -1.11
CA THR A 8 13.39 -3.08 -1.78
C THR A 8 12.82 -1.97 -0.91
N HIS A 9 11.71 -2.19 -0.20
CA HIS A 9 11.11 -1.17 0.66
C HIS A 9 11.93 -0.93 1.95
N ASP A 10 12.66 -1.94 2.44
CA ASP A 10 13.59 -1.78 3.57
C ASP A 10 14.83 -0.97 3.15
N LEU A 11 15.31 -1.20 1.92
CA LEU A 11 16.36 -0.41 1.30
C LEU A 11 15.91 1.05 1.14
N MET A 12 14.70 1.28 0.63
CA MET A 12 14.15 2.65 0.49
C MET A 12 14.05 3.37 1.84
N ARG A 13 13.57 2.70 2.89
CA ARG A 13 13.58 3.26 4.25
C ARG A 13 15.01 3.65 4.68
N SER A 14 15.97 2.74 4.49
CA SER A 14 17.36 2.99 4.86
C SER A 14 17.98 4.15 4.08
N MET A 15 17.59 4.33 2.82
CA MET A 15 18.00 5.48 2.00
C MET A 15 17.41 6.79 2.52
N LEU A 16 16.12 6.82 2.88
CA LEU A 16 15.48 8.00 3.47
C LEU A 16 16.14 8.39 4.79
N ASP A 17 16.41 7.41 5.68
CA ASP A 17 17.13 7.62 6.94
C ASP A 17 18.53 8.20 6.68
N SER A 18 19.25 7.69 5.67
CA SER A 18 20.60 8.17 5.30
C SER A 18 20.61 9.58 4.70
N LEU A 19 19.48 10.01 4.13
CA LEU A 19 19.27 11.33 3.54
C LEU A 19 18.60 12.30 4.51
N GLU A 20 18.42 11.90 5.78
CA GLU A 20 17.74 12.68 6.82
C GLU A 20 16.32 13.13 6.38
N ALA A 21 15.65 12.29 5.60
CA ALA A 21 14.29 12.50 5.12
C ALA A 21 13.32 11.61 5.91
N THR A 22 12.26 12.19 6.46
CA THR A 22 11.23 11.46 7.19
C THR A 22 9.96 11.34 6.36
N VAL A 23 9.33 10.17 6.32
CA VAL A 23 7.99 10.03 5.72
C VAL A 23 6.96 10.59 6.70
N GLU A 24 6.41 11.76 6.37
CA GLU A 24 5.39 12.41 7.18
C GLU A 24 4.05 11.68 7.06
N ARG A 25 3.65 11.36 5.82
CA ARG A 25 2.40 10.65 5.52
C ARG A 25 2.39 10.11 4.09
N VAL A 26 1.47 9.19 3.83
CA VAL A 26 1.05 8.81 2.47
C VAL A 26 -0.35 9.35 2.21
N VAL A 27 -0.60 9.81 0.99
CA VAL A 27 -1.95 10.23 0.54
C VAL A 27 -2.29 9.49 -0.73
N ILE A 28 -3.37 8.69 -0.74
CA ILE A 28 -3.94 8.14 -1.97
C ILE A 28 -4.80 9.24 -2.60
N THR A 29 -4.40 9.72 -3.78
CA THR A 29 -4.88 11.00 -4.32
C THR A 29 -6.08 10.83 -5.24
N GLU A 30 -6.00 9.94 -6.22
CA GLU A 30 -7.01 9.86 -7.27
C GLU A 30 -7.04 8.49 -7.97
N LEU A 31 -8.14 8.26 -8.70
CA LEU A 31 -8.33 7.13 -9.61
C LEU A 31 -8.53 7.68 -11.03
N GLN A 32 -7.53 7.52 -11.90
CA GLN A 32 -7.63 7.91 -13.30
C GLN A 32 -7.54 6.68 -14.19
N GLU A 33 -8.52 6.51 -15.09
CA GLU A 33 -8.54 5.40 -16.06
C GLU A 33 -8.36 4.01 -15.41
N GLY A 34 -8.94 3.81 -14.21
CA GLY A 34 -8.81 2.56 -13.45
C GLY A 34 -7.47 2.38 -12.72
N THR A 35 -6.60 3.39 -12.74
CA THR A 35 -5.30 3.40 -12.06
C THR A 35 -5.33 4.34 -10.86
N TYR A 36 -5.04 3.81 -9.67
CA TYR A 36 -4.89 4.61 -8.47
C TYR A 36 -3.50 5.25 -8.36
N PHE A 37 -3.46 6.47 -7.84
CA PHE A 37 -2.25 7.24 -7.59
C PHE A 37 -2.10 7.53 -6.09
N ALA A 38 -0.85 7.67 -5.64
CA ALA A 38 -0.54 8.06 -4.29
C ALA A 38 0.70 8.96 -4.24
N ASP A 39 0.80 9.72 -3.18
CA ASP A 39 1.90 10.61 -2.88
C ASP A 39 2.54 10.22 -1.55
N LEU A 40 3.86 10.05 -1.56
CA LEU A 40 4.68 9.92 -0.37
C LEU A 40 5.15 11.32 0.04
N VAL A 41 4.58 11.85 1.12
CA VAL A 41 4.96 13.17 1.64
C VAL A 41 6.16 13.01 2.55
N LEU A 42 7.28 13.58 2.13
CA LEU A 42 8.55 13.56 2.83
C LEU A 42 8.81 14.92 3.48
N LEU A 43 9.39 14.91 4.68
CA LEU A 43 9.96 16.08 5.31
C LEU A 43 11.49 15.96 5.26
N SER A 44 12.15 16.89 4.58
CA SER A 44 13.62 16.99 4.52
C SER A 44 14.03 18.43 4.70
N ASN A 45 15.01 18.71 5.56
CA ASN A 45 15.45 20.07 5.90
C ASN A 45 14.32 21.02 6.36
N GLY A 46 13.23 20.46 6.93
CA GLY A 46 12.06 21.23 7.35
C GLY A 46 11.10 21.64 6.23
N GLU A 47 11.37 21.24 4.98
CA GLU A 47 10.49 21.49 3.84
C GLU A 47 9.76 20.20 3.42
N PRO A 48 8.43 20.26 3.26
CA PRO A 48 7.67 19.13 2.73
C PRO A 48 7.91 19.01 1.23
N THR A 49 8.18 17.79 0.77
CA THR A 49 8.26 17.42 -0.64
C THR A 49 7.40 16.20 -0.90
N SER A 50 6.65 16.20 -1.99
CA SER A 50 5.84 15.04 -2.41
C SER A 50 6.55 14.24 -3.48
N VAL A 51 6.48 12.91 -3.39
CA VAL A 51 6.95 11.99 -4.41
C VAL A 51 5.78 11.12 -4.86
N SER A 52 5.41 11.23 -6.14
CA SER A 52 4.38 10.38 -6.74
C SER A 52 4.81 8.92 -6.76
N ALA A 53 3.90 8.05 -6.34
CA ALA A 53 4.12 6.63 -6.19
C ALA A 53 2.84 5.83 -6.52
N ARG A 54 3.02 4.54 -6.80
CA ARG A 54 1.89 3.61 -6.80
C ARG A 54 1.42 3.41 -5.36
N PRO A 55 0.11 3.26 -5.10
CA PRO A 55 -0.41 3.06 -3.75
C PRO A 55 0.24 1.87 -3.02
N SER A 56 0.49 0.77 -3.71
CA SER A 56 1.13 -0.42 -3.11
C SER A 56 2.53 -0.14 -2.58
N ASP A 57 3.34 0.65 -3.30
CA ASP A 57 4.68 1.03 -2.87
C ASP A 57 4.63 2.03 -1.71
N ALA A 58 3.76 3.04 -1.81
CA ALA A 58 3.60 4.06 -0.79
C ALA A 58 3.15 3.44 0.55
N VAL A 59 2.14 2.56 0.52
CA VAL A 59 1.66 1.84 1.71
C VAL A 59 2.75 0.92 2.28
N ALA A 60 3.50 0.21 1.44
CA ALA A 60 4.59 -0.65 1.90
C ALA A 60 5.70 0.13 2.62
N ILE A 61 5.99 1.37 2.19
CA ILE A 61 6.92 2.27 2.87
C ILE A 61 6.30 2.76 4.19
N ALA A 62 5.04 3.23 4.16
CA ALA A 62 4.35 3.73 5.36
C ALA A 62 4.31 2.72 6.50
N VAL A 63 4.07 1.44 6.21
CA VAL A 63 4.11 0.36 7.21
C VAL A 63 5.49 0.26 7.87
N ARG A 64 6.57 0.40 7.09
CA ARG A 64 7.96 0.29 7.60
C ARG A 64 8.40 1.53 8.35
N THR A 65 7.87 2.70 8.00
CA THR A 65 8.17 3.97 8.66
C THR A 65 7.19 4.30 9.78
N SER A 66 6.15 3.47 9.97
CA SER A 66 5.03 3.75 10.88
C SER A 66 4.35 5.09 10.60
N SER A 67 4.28 5.46 9.32
CA SER A 67 3.68 6.73 8.88
C SER A 67 2.19 6.56 8.63
N PRO A 68 1.36 7.58 8.91
CA PRO A 68 -0.07 7.53 8.65
C PRO A 68 -0.36 7.50 7.14
N VAL A 69 -1.44 6.80 6.77
CA VAL A 69 -1.98 6.73 5.41
C VAL A 69 -3.31 7.46 5.38
N PHE A 70 -3.48 8.34 4.39
CA PHE A 70 -4.70 9.07 4.12
C PHE A 70 -5.18 8.78 2.70
N ALA A 71 -6.43 9.12 2.43
CA ALA A 71 -6.99 9.16 1.08
C ALA A 71 -7.73 10.49 0.91
N GLU A 72 -7.75 11.00 -0.32
CA GLU A 72 -8.55 12.18 -0.65
C GLU A 72 -10.03 11.89 -0.50
N ARG A 73 -10.79 12.89 -0.04
CA ARG A 73 -12.22 12.71 0.24
C ARG A 73 -12.99 12.38 -1.04
N GLU A 74 -12.73 13.10 -2.13
CA GLU A 74 -13.40 12.90 -3.41
C GLU A 74 -13.19 11.47 -3.92
N LEU A 75 -11.97 10.93 -3.76
CA LEU A 75 -11.66 9.54 -4.09
C LEU A 75 -12.49 8.54 -3.25
N LEU A 76 -12.65 8.81 -1.95
CA LEU A 76 -13.47 7.96 -1.07
C LEU A 76 -14.96 8.04 -1.40
N GLU A 77 -15.45 9.21 -1.82
CA GLU A 77 -16.85 9.38 -2.24
C GLU A 77 -17.14 8.64 -3.55
N ASP A 78 -16.19 8.65 -4.50
CA ASP A 78 -16.37 8.06 -5.82
C ASP A 78 -16.09 6.54 -5.86
N ALA A 79 -15.07 6.08 -5.13
CA ALA A 79 -14.55 4.71 -5.21
C ALA A 79 -14.46 3.98 -3.87
N GLY A 80 -14.82 4.64 -2.76
CA GLY A 80 -14.85 4.01 -1.45
C GLY A 80 -15.91 2.92 -1.36
N VAL A 81 -15.59 1.85 -0.65
CA VAL A 81 -16.54 0.79 -0.31
C VAL A 81 -16.84 0.90 1.18
N GLU A 82 -18.12 1.07 1.52
CA GLU A 82 -18.57 0.92 2.90
C GLU A 82 -18.51 -0.56 3.26
N ILE A 83 -17.57 -0.94 4.12
CA ILE A 83 -17.52 -2.28 4.71
C ILE A 83 -18.46 -2.28 5.92
N ARG A 84 -19.46 -3.16 5.91
CA ARG A 84 -20.30 -3.44 7.09
C ARG A 84 -19.78 -4.71 7.76
N ASP A 85 -19.90 -4.81 9.08
CA ASP A 85 -19.39 -5.96 9.84
C ASP A 85 -19.95 -7.32 9.37
N GLU A 86 -21.11 -7.32 8.69
CA GLU A 86 -21.74 -8.51 8.10
C GLU A 86 -21.06 -8.97 6.79
N ASP A 87 -20.39 -8.06 6.07
CA ASP A 87 -19.73 -8.34 4.79
C ASP A 87 -18.42 -9.14 4.96
N ASP A 88 -17.78 -9.04 6.14
CA ASP A 88 -16.53 -9.74 6.45
C ASP A 88 -16.72 -11.27 6.50
N GLU A 89 -17.82 -11.75 7.09
CA GLU A 89 -18.12 -13.18 7.15
C GLU A 89 -18.40 -13.74 5.75
N GLU A 90 -19.17 -13.02 4.92
CA GLU A 90 -19.50 -13.43 3.55
C GLU A 90 -18.26 -13.41 2.64
N MET A 91 -17.38 -12.42 2.78
CA MET A 91 -16.12 -12.36 2.02
C MET A 91 -15.14 -13.45 2.45
N ILE A 92 -15.03 -13.74 3.75
CA ILE A 92 -14.20 -14.83 4.25
C ILE A 92 -14.71 -16.18 3.74
N GLU A 93 -16.03 -16.38 3.69
CA GLU A 93 -16.64 -17.61 3.18
C GLU A 93 -16.38 -17.80 1.68
N LYS A 94 -16.55 -16.75 0.87
CA LYS A 94 -16.19 -16.78 -0.57
C LYS A 94 -14.70 -17.02 -0.80
N PHE A 95 -13.83 -16.45 0.04
CA PHE A 95 -12.38 -16.70 -0.06
C PHE A 95 -12.02 -18.14 0.31
N ARG A 96 -12.71 -18.77 1.27
CA ARG A 96 -12.53 -20.19 1.60
C ARG A 96 -12.99 -21.09 0.47
N GLU A 97 -14.16 -20.84 -0.12
CA GLU A 97 -14.67 -21.60 -1.28
C GLU A 97 -13.69 -21.52 -2.46
N PHE A 98 -13.13 -20.34 -2.73
CA PHE A 98 -12.08 -20.16 -3.74
C PHE A 98 -10.82 -21.00 -3.45
N LEU A 99 -10.38 -21.11 -2.19
CA LEU A 99 -9.23 -21.92 -1.81
C LEU A 99 -9.51 -23.43 -1.90
N GLU A 100 -10.76 -23.85 -1.80
CA GLU A 100 -11.17 -25.25 -1.95
C GLU A 100 -11.13 -25.70 -3.42
N ASP A 101 -11.43 -24.79 -4.35
CA ASP A 101 -11.44 -25.06 -5.79
C ASP A 101 -10.07 -24.88 -6.48
N ILE A 102 -9.08 -24.30 -5.81
CA ILE A 102 -7.73 -24.12 -6.36
C ILE A 102 -6.76 -25.19 -5.85
N SER A 103 -6.11 -25.87 -6.80
CA SER A 103 -5.02 -26.79 -6.51
C SER A 103 -3.66 -26.06 -6.48
N PRO A 104 -2.66 -26.56 -5.73
CA PRO A 104 -1.30 -25.99 -5.74
C PRO A 104 -0.67 -25.89 -7.13
N GLU A 105 -1.12 -26.67 -8.10
CA GLU A 105 -0.61 -26.73 -9.46
C GLU A 105 -1.05 -25.53 -10.30
N ASP A 106 -2.21 -24.93 -10.00
CA ASP A 106 -2.77 -23.77 -10.70
C ASP A 106 -1.91 -22.49 -10.50
N PHE A 107 -1.14 -22.43 -9.41
CA PHE A 107 -0.20 -21.34 -9.16
C PHE A 107 1.10 -21.45 -9.97
N THR A 108 1.37 -22.60 -10.58
CA THR A 108 2.62 -22.85 -11.34
C THR A 108 2.47 -22.71 -12.85
N ALA A 109 1.24 -22.71 -13.38
CA ALA A 109 0.96 -22.68 -14.81
C ALA A 109 1.02 -21.27 -15.46
N GLY A 110 1.33 -20.23 -14.68
CA GLY A 110 1.34 -18.83 -15.12
C GLY A 110 2.71 -18.14 -15.21
N SER A 111 3.81 -18.90 -15.30
CA SER A 111 5.17 -18.35 -15.55
C SER A 111 5.65 -18.62 -16.97
#